data_AF-A0AAT9IR72-F1
#
_entry.id   AF-A0AAT9IR72-F1
#
_cell.length_a   1.000
_cell.length_b   1.000
_cell.length_c   1.000
_cell.angle_alpha   90.00
_cell.angle_beta   90.00
_cell.angle_gamma   90.00
#
_symmetry.space_group_name_H-M   'P 1'
#
loop_
_entity.id
_entity.type
_entity.pdbx_description
1 polymer ?
#
loop_
_entity_poly.entity_id
_entity_poly.type
_entity_poly.pdbx_seq_one_letter_code
_entity_poly.pdbx_strand_id
1 'polypeptide(L)'
;MRKSRRATATVVLFSAFALSGCGTTPGFGGGQAAGQCAAPIVTVTPAAAAPGDTVTVTSDGWSVCEDTPNDPSGEAPWTEVRIEWAQGDTSRELRTADITDTAISAEVTVPDDATAGPARIRVLHRDLAIDGDLTVTG
;
A
#
# COMPACT_ATOMS: atom_id res chain seq x y z
N MET A 1 63.67 -10.08 -19.16
CA MET A 1 64.21 -11.26 -19.89
C MET A 1 63.77 -12.54 -19.18
N ARG A 2 63.24 -13.52 -19.94
CA ARG A 2 63.00 -14.96 -19.61
C ARG A 2 61.98 -15.26 -18.49
N LYS A 3 61.11 -16.27 -18.56
CA LYS A 3 60.56 -17.22 -19.56
C LYS A 3 59.45 -17.96 -18.76
N SER A 4 58.19 -18.02 -19.21
CA SER A 4 57.56 -19.24 -19.78
C SER A 4 57.61 -20.47 -18.83
N ARG A 5 56.54 -21.16 -18.41
CA ARG A 5 55.47 -21.85 -19.19
C ARG A 5 54.59 -22.71 -18.24
N ARG A 6 53.33 -22.91 -18.66
CA ARG A 6 52.50 -24.16 -18.61
C ARG A 6 52.16 -24.73 -17.22
N ALA A 7 50.90 -24.61 -16.80
CA ALA A 7 49.79 -25.53 -17.08
C ALA A 7 49.89 -26.86 -16.32
N THR A 8 48.97 -27.08 -15.38
CA THR A 8 48.48 -28.42 -15.00
C THR A 8 47.07 -28.24 -14.42
N ALA A 9 46.07 -28.66 -15.20
CA ALA A 9 44.74 -28.94 -14.68
C ALA A 9 44.81 -30.24 -13.88
N THR A 10 44.24 -30.26 -12.68
CA THR A 10 43.91 -31.51 -11.99
C THR A 10 42.58 -31.33 -11.28
N VAL A 11 41.60 -32.05 -11.81
CA VAL A 11 40.28 -32.29 -11.25
C VAL A 11 40.43 -33.10 -9.98
N VAL A 12 39.80 -32.67 -8.89
CA VAL A 12 39.46 -33.55 -7.76
C VAL A 12 37.99 -33.34 -7.40
N LEU A 13 37.23 -34.35 -7.76
CA LEU A 13 35.83 -34.64 -7.47
C LEU A 13 35.68 -34.91 -5.96
N PHE A 14 34.82 -34.19 -5.23
CA PHE A 14 34.43 -34.60 -3.87
C PHE A 14 32.97 -34.25 -3.54
N SER A 15 32.20 -35.32 -3.37
CA SER A 15 31.09 -35.51 -2.43
C SER A 15 29.77 -34.77 -2.63
N ALA A 16 28.80 -35.52 -3.16
CA ALA A 16 27.38 -35.35 -2.90
C ALA A 16 27.09 -35.41 -1.39
N PHE A 17 26.56 -34.32 -0.84
CA PHE A 17 25.80 -34.34 0.42
C PHE A 17 24.32 -34.19 0.07
N ALA A 18 23.63 -35.32 -0.04
CA ALA A 18 22.18 -35.39 0.01
C ALA A 18 21.76 -35.18 1.48
N LEU A 19 21.47 -33.94 1.86
CA LEU A 19 20.68 -33.67 3.05
C LEU A 19 19.21 -33.87 2.68
N SER A 20 18.73 -35.10 2.87
CA SER A 20 17.32 -35.40 3.06
C SER A 20 16.85 -34.71 4.35
N GLY A 21 16.60 -33.42 4.26
CA GLY A 21 15.88 -32.66 5.27
C GLY A 21 14.40 -33.01 5.18
N CYS A 22 13.90 -33.75 6.17
CA CYS A 22 12.50 -34.01 6.40
C CYS A 22 11.67 -32.74 6.20
N GLY A 23 10.85 -32.74 5.15
CA GLY A 23 9.75 -31.79 5.01
C GLY A 23 8.72 -32.07 6.10
N THR A 24 8.77 -31.29 7.17
CA THR A 24 7.63 -31.09 8.07
C THR A 24 6.77 -29.97 7.50
N THR A 25 5.89 -30.32 6.57
CA THR A 25 4.64 -29.59 6.36
C THR A 25 3.58 -30.26 7.22
N PRO A 26 3.22 -29.63 8.35
CA PRO A 26 1.80 -29.54 8.67
C PRO A 26 1.45 -28.20 9.32
N GLY A 27 0.29 -27.67 8.97
CA GLY A 27 -0.43 -26.74 9.84
C GLY A 27 -0.94 -25.50 9.16
N PHE A 28 -2.11 -25.65 8.54
CA PHE A 28 -3.08 -24.58 8.40
C PHE A 28 -3.25 -23.87 9.76
N GLY A 29 -2.69 -22.68 9.88
CA GLY A 29 -3.10 -21.69 10.87
C GLY A 29 -3.88 -20.62 10.12
N GLY A 30 -5.21 -20.76 10.13
CA GLY A 30 -6.10 -19.81 9.49
C GLY A 30 -5.89 -18.40 10.01
N GLY A 31 -5.27 -17.55 9.19
CA GLY A 31 -5.70 -16.16 9.09
C GLY A 31 -6.96 -16.18 8.25
N GLN A 32 -8.02 -15.61 8.81
CA GLN A 32 -9.40 -15.63 8.35
C GLN A 32 -9.54 -15.41 6.85
N ALA A 33 -10.57 -16.00 6.24
CA ALA A 33 -10.95 -15.69 4.87
C ALA A 33 -11.03 -14.17 4.72
N ALA A 34 -10.00 -13.56 4.12
CA ALA A 34 -10.06 -12.18 3.73
C ALA A 34 -11.11 -12.14 2.64
N GLY A 35 -12.30 -11.64 3.00
CA GLY A 35 -13.36 -11.41 2.04
C GLY A 35 -12.79 -10.67 0.83
N GLN A 36 -13.15 -11.11 -0.37
CA GLN A 36 -12.64 -10.55 -1.62
C GLN A 36 -13.33 -9.22 -1.95
N CYS A 37 -13.36 -8.28 -1.01
CA CYS A 37 -13.88 -6.95 -1.30
C CYS A 37 -13.13 -6.32 -2.47
N ALA A 38 -13.89 -5.63 -3.32
CA ALA A 38 -13.29 -4.67 -4.22
C ALA A 38 -12.52 -3.64 -3.37
N ALA A 39 -11.28 -3.35 -3.73
CA ALA A 39 -10.52 -2.30 -3.07
C ALA A 39 -11.22 -0.94 -3.27
N PRO A 40 -11.21 -0.06 -2.26
CA PRO A 40 -11.75 1.28 -2.44
C PRO A 40 -11.02 2.03 -3.57
N ILE A 41 -11.70 3.01 -4.16
CA ILE A 41 -11.14 3.86 -5.23
C ILE A 41 -11.08 5.29 -4.71
N VAL A 42 -9.95 5.98 -4.89
CA VAL A 42 -9.78 7.40 -4.51
C VAL A 42 -9.65 8.25 -5.76
N THR A 43 -10.37 9.38 -5.80
CA THR A 43 -10.28 10.39 -6.85
C THR A 43 -9.98 11.75 -6.21
N VAL A 44 -9.05 12.50 -6.80
CA VAL A 44 -8.68 13.85 -6.36
C VAL A 44 -8.98 14.84 -7.48
N THR A 45 -9.73 15.91 -7.18
CA THR A 45 -10.14 16.93 -8.16
C THR A 45 -9.90 18.34 -7.62
N PRO A 46 -9.17 19.21 -8.33
CA PRO A 46 -8.45 18.93 -9.57
C PRO A 46 -7.26 17.97 -9.35
N ALA A 47 -6.86 17.26 -10.41
CA ALA A 47 -5.69 16.36 -10.38
C ALA A 47 -4.34 17.13 -10.41
N ALA A 48 -4.38 18.46 -10.54
CA ALA A 48 -3.23 19.33 -10.41
C ALA A 48 -3.61 20.61 -9.65
N ALA A 49 -2.79 21.04 -8.70
CA ALA A 49 -3.07 22.15 -7.78
C ALA A 49 -1.77 22.77 -7.24
N ALA A 50 -1.78 24.07 -6.92
CA ALA A 50 -0.64 24.76 -6.31
C ALA A 50 -0.61 24.58 -4.78
N PRO A 51 0.52 24.85 -4.11
CA PRO A 51 0.56 24.99 -2.66
C PRO A 51 -0.51 25.96 -2.15
N GLY A 52 -1.26 25.57 -1.12
CA GLY A 52 -2.35 26.36 -0.56
C GLY A 52 -3.71 26.23 -1.28
N ASP A 53 -3.75 25.62 -2.47
CA ASP A 53 -5.02 25.36 -3.16
C ASP A 53 -5.85 24.29 -2.43
N THR A 54 -7.17 24.35 -2.61
CA THR A 54 -8.08 23.32 -2.11
C THR A 54 -8.40 22.32 -3.21
N VAL A 55 -8.34 21.03 -2.88
CA VAL A 55 -8.78 19.92 -3.73
C VAL A 55 -9.87 19.12 -3.04
N THR A 56 -10.81 18.60 -3.83
CA THR A 56 -11.84 17.66 -3.38
C THR A 56 -11.33 16.24 -3.52
N VAL A 57 -11.43 15.47 -2.44
CA VAL A 57 -11.12 14.05 -2.35
C VAL A 57 -12.44 13.31 -2.25
N THR A 58 -12.71 12.43 -3.22
CA THR A 58 -13.82 11.48 -3.15
C THR A 58 -13.28 10.06 -3.13
N SER A 59 -13.93 9.19 -2.38
CA SER A 59 -13.59 7.77 -2.39
C SER A 59 -14.82 6.91 -2.10
N ASP A 60 -14.84 5.70 -2.65
CA ASP A 60 -15.96 4.76 -2.57
C ASP A 60 -15.43 3.35 -2.26
N GLY A 61 -16.26 2.52 -1.62
CA GLY A 61 -15.92 1.13 -1.29
C GLY A 61 -15.38 0.90 0.12
N TRP A 62 -15.58 1.84 1.05
CA TRP A 62 -15.16 1.70 2.45
C TRP A 62 -16.19 0.92 3.25
N SER A 63 -16.05 -0.41 3.28
CA SER A 63 -16.92 -1.29 4.08
C SER A 63 -16.16 -2.49 4.64
N VAL A 64 -16.76 -3.09 5.67
CA VAL A 64 -16.41 -4.46 6.06
C VAL A 64 -16.77 -5.43 4.93
N CYS A 65 -16.04 -6.53 4.79
CA CYS A 65 -16.34 -7.52 3.77
C CYS A 65 -17.51 -8.41 4.17
N GLU A 66 -18.64 -8.26 3.47
CA GLU A 66 -19.88 -8.99 3.76
C GLU A 66 -20.03 -10.31 2.97
N ASP A 67 -19.00 -10.73 2.22
CA ASP A 67 -19.06 -11.87 1.29
C ASP A 67 -19.05 -13.25 1.95
N THR A 68 -19.01 -13.31 3.29
CA THR A 68 -19.19 -14.53 4.06
C THR A 68 -20.57 -14.54 4.74
N PRO A 69 -21.54 -15.37 4.30
CA PRO A 69 -22.79 -15.57 5.02
C PRO A 69 -22.48 -16.05 6.45
N ASN A 70 -22.84 -15.25 7.46
CA ASN A 70 -22.43 -15.40 8.86
C ASN A 70 -20.94 -15.10 9.12
N ASP A 71 -20.39 -14.01 8.56
CA ASP A 71 -19.05 -13.54 8.95
C ASP A 71 -18.94 -13.49 10.49
N PRO A 72 -18.10 -14.37 11.09
CA PRO A 72 -17.96 -14.43 12.54
C PRO A 72 -17.15 -13.26 13.10
N SER A 73 -16.62 -12.36 12.26
CA SER A 73 -15.87 -11.20 12.71
C SER A 73 -16.71 -10.31 13.65
N GLY A 74 -18.02 -10.20 13.37
CA GLY A 74 -18.90 -9.26 14.07
C GLY A 74 -18.39 -7.82 14.01
N GLU A 75 -17.56 -7.49 13.00
CA GLU A 75 -16.91 -6.19 12.93
C GLU A 75 -17.97 -5.10 12.68
N ALA A 76 -17.90 -4.05 13.50
CA ALA A 76 -18.77 -2.90 13.32
C ALA A 76 -18.47 -2.22 11.97
N PRO A 77 -19.50 -1.67 11.30
CA PRO A 77 -19.29 -0.87 10.10
C PRO A 77 -18.24 0.20 10.31
N TRP A 78 -17.40 0.42 9.30
CA TRP A 78 -16.41 1.48 9.33
C TRP A 78 -17.11 2.83 9.19
N THR A 79 -16.79 3.77 10.08
CA THR A 79 -17.48 5.06 10.16
C THR A 79 -16.60 6.23 9.77
N GLU A 80 -15.28 6.06 9.73
CA GLU A 80 -14.34 7.15 9.44
C GLU A 80 -13.08 6.65 8.72
N VAL A 81 -12.43 7.57 8.01
CA VAL A 81 -11.09 7.39 7.42
C VAL A 81 -10.18 8.56 7.80
N ARG A 82 -8.87 8.33 7.76
CA ARG A 82 -7.84 9.36 7.83
C ARG A 82 -7.40 9.76 6.43
N ILE A 83 -7.22 11.04 6.18
CA ILE A 83 -6.70 11.58 4.91
C ILE A 83 -5.33 12.20 5.18
N GLU A 84 -4.32 11.71 4.48
CA GLU A 84 -2.93 12.15 4.60
C GLU A 84 -2.40 12.70 3.27
N TRP A 85 -1.49 13.66 3.38
CA TRP A 85 -0.60 14.09 2.31
C TRP A 85 0.64 13.19 2.27
N ALA A 86 1.12 12.85 1.08
CA ALA A 86 2.43 12.24 0.89
C ALA A 86 3.18 12.80 -0.33
N GLN A 87 4.43 13.22 -0.13
CA GLN A 87 5.33 13.65 -1.20
C GLN A 87 6.78 13.28 -0.86
N GLY A 88 7.43 12.51 -1.73
CA GLY A 88 8.74 11.92 -1.44
C GLY A 88 8.67 10.99 -0.21
N ASP A 89 9.57 11.21 0.75
CA ASP A 89 9.63 10.48 2.03
C ASP A 89 8.80 11.13 3.15
N THR A 90 8.15 12.26 2.85
CA THR A 90 7.35 13.01 3.83
C THR A 90 5.88 12.62 3.71
N SER A 91 5.24 12.33 4.84
CA SER A 91 3.77 12.30 4.95
C SER A 91 3.29 13.10 6.15
N ARG A 92 2.06 13.58 6.08
CA ARG A 92 1.38 14.21 7.22
C ARG A 92 -0.13 14.06 7.12
N GLU A 93 -0.77 13.95 8.27
CA GLU A 93 -2.23 13.97 8.34
C GLU A 93 -2.78 15.34 7.95
N LEU A 94 -3.85 15.33 7.16
CA LEU A 94 -4.59 16.53 6.77
C LEU A 94 -5.89 16.64 7.57
N ARG A 95 -6.66 15.54 7.65
CA ARG A 95 -7.95 15.48 8.37
C ARG A 95 -8.48 14.05 8.50
N THR A 96 -9.54 13.88 9.27
CA THR A 96 -10.46 12.74 9.16
C THR A 96 -11.69 13.08 8.30
N ALA A 97 -12.36 12.05 7.81
CA ALA A 97 -13.62 12.16 7.07
C ALA A 97 -14.56 11.00 7.45
N ASP A 98 -15.84 11.31 7.59
CA ASP A 98 -16.87 10.32 7.89
C ASP A 98 -17.19 9.50 6.63
N ILE A 99 -17.41 8.20 6.83
CA ILE A 99 -17.91 7.29 5.80
C ILE A 99 -19.45 7.35 5.82
N THR A 100 -20.04 7.74 4.71
CA THR A 100 -21.49 7.72 4.48
C THR A 100 -21.77 6.85 3.26
N ASP A 101 -22.61 5.82 3.42
CA ASP A 101 -22.95 4.88 2.34
C ASP A 101 -21.71 4.31 1.64
N THR A 102 -20.69 3.92 2.41
CA THR A 102 -19.38 3.40 1.94
C THR A 102 -18.49 4.41 1.19
N ALA A 103 -18.92 5.66 1.10
CA ALA A 103 -18.23 6.73 0.41
C ALA A 103 -17.75 7.84 1.36
N ILE A 104 -16.74 8.58 0.91
CA ILE A 104 -16.24 9.79 1.56
C ILE A 104 -16.19 10.93 0.54
N SER A 105 -16.41 12.15 1.01
CA SER A 105 -16.20 13.39 0.26
C SER A 105 -15.65 14.44 1.21
N ALA A 106 -14.44 14.92 0.92
CA ALA A 106 -13.76 15.88 1.78
C ALA A 106 -12.94 16.88 0.96
N GLU A 107 -12.95 18.13 1.40
CA GLU A 107 -12.02 19.15 0.92
C GLU A 107 -10.74 19.11 1.76
N VAL A 108 -9.60 19.15 1.08
CA VAL A 108 -8.27 19.24 1.70
C VAL A 108 -7.43 20.31 1.02
N THR A 109 -6.57 20.95 1.80
CA THR A 109 -5.66 21.97 1.30
C THR A 109 -4.30 21.34 0.97
N VAL A 110 -3.76 21.63 -0.21
CA VAL A 110 -2.40 21.27 -0.59
C VAL A 110 -1.44 21.98 0.35
N PRO A 111 -0.48 21.28 0.97
CA PRO A 111 0.53 21.89 1.84
C PRO A 111 1.22 23.13 1.24
N ASP A 112 1.34 24.20 2.03
CA ASP A 112 2.04 25.43 1.61
C ASP A 112 3.53 25.20 1.31
N ASP A 113 4.12 24.17 1.90
CA ASP A 113 5.50 23.73 1.70
C ASP A 113 5.64 22.62 0.64
N ALA A 114 4.56 22.29 -0.08
CA ALA A 114 4.63 21.33 -1.17
C ALA A 114 5.57 21.80 -2.28
N THR A 115 6.40 20.88 -2.77
CA THR A 115 7.27 21.14 -3.92
C THR A 115 6.55 20.77 -5.21
N ALA A 116 6.82 21.49 -6.30
CA ALA A 116 6.28 21.14 -7.61
C ALA A 116 6.67 19.70 -8.01
N GLY A 117 5.71 18.92 -8.52
CA GLY A 117 5.91 17.53 -8.91
C GLY A 117 4.84 16.57 -8.37
N PRO A 118 5.08 15.25 -8.47
CA PRO A 118 4.10 14.25 -8.05
C PRO A 118 3.89 14.26 -6.53
N ALA A 119 2.65 14.09 -6.12
CA ALA A 119 2.22 13.92 -4.75
C ALA A 119 1.04 12.93 -4.70
N ARG A 120 0.69 12.50 -3.49
CA ARG A 120 -0.43 11.60 -3.25
C ARG A 120 -1.28 12.10 -2.10
N ILE A 121 -2.59 11.96 -2.26
CA ILE A 121 -3.54 11.95 -1.15
C ILE A 121 -3.77 10.49 -0.77
N ARG A 122 -3.47 10.13 0.47
CA ARG A 122 -3.73 8.79 0.99
C ARG A 122 -5.00 8.81 1.81
N VAL A 123 -5.91 7.90 1.55
CA VAL A 123 -7.08 7.65 2.39
C VAL A 123 -6.84 6.33 3.11
N LEU A 124 -6.91 6.35 4.45
CA LEU A 124 -6.50 5.23 5.29
C LEU A 124 -7.59 4.84 6.28
N HIS A 125 -7.70 3.54 6.52
CA HIS A 125 -8.39 2.97 7.65
C HIS A 125 -7.62 1.76 8.18
N ARG A 126 -7.15 1.84 9.43
CA ARG A 126 -6.22 0.87 10.02
C ARG A 126 -5.02 0.58 9.10
N ASP A 127 -4.90 -0.65 8.60
CA ASP A 127 -3.81 -1.12 7.74
C ASP A 127 -4.14 -0.97 6.23
N LEU A 128 -5.37 -0.58 5.88
CA LEU A 128 -5.77 -0.31 4.50
C LEU A 128 -5.42 1.14 4.14
N ALA A 129 -4.68 1.30 3.04
CA ALA A 129 -4.33 2.61 2.49
C ALA A 129 -4.54 2.59 0.97
N ILE A 130 -5.30 3.57 0.48
CA ILE A 130 -5.56 3.77 -0.95
C ILE A 130 -5.07 5.16 -1.34
N ASP A 131 -4.30 5.22 -2.42
CA ASP A 131 -3.70 6.44 -2.92
C ASP A 131 -4.56 7.05 -4.04
N GLY A 132 -4.74 8.37 -3.99
CA GLY A 132 -5.17 9.21 -5.10
C GLY A 132 -4.01 10.09 -5.56
N ASP A 133 -3.81 10.15 -6.88
CA ASP A 133 -2.71 10.93 -7.47
C ASP A 133 -3.03 12.43 -7.53
N LEU A 134 -2.02 13.26 -7.27
CA LEU A 134 -2.06 14.70 -7.47
C LEU A 134 -0.73 15.19 -8.04
N THR A 135 -0.77 16.18 -8.94
CA THR A 135 0.42 16.91 -9.36
C THR A 135 0.45 18.31 -8.73
N VAL A 136 1.49 18.61 -7.95
CA VAL A 136 1.70 19.96 -7.42
C VAL A 136 2.24 20.86 -8.52
N THR A 137 1.56 21.96 -8.78
CA THR A 137 2.01 23.01 -9.71
C THR A 137 2.85 24.06 -8.98
N GLY A 138 3.84 24.63 -9.67
CA GLY A 138 4.72 25.68 -9.13
C GLY A 138 4.26 27.09 -9.42
#